data_AF-A0A9E7BNL2-F1
#
_entry.id   AF-A0A9E7BNL2-F1
#
_cell.length_a   1.000
_cell.length_b   1.000
_cell.length_c   1.000
_cell.angle_alpha   90.00
_cell.angle_beta   90.00
_cell.angle_gamma   90.00
#
_symmetry.space_group_name_H-M   'P 1'
#
loop_
_entity.id
_entity.type
_entity.pdbx_description
1 polymer ?
#
loop_
_entity_poly.entity_id
_entity_poly.type
_entity_poly.pdbx_seq_one_letter_code
_entity_poly.pdbx_strand_id
1 'polypeptide(L)'
;MGYAVNGHHNIGFVLGDGFACIDLDHCLDGGRPNDAASEFLKSYPKHYIEISPSGDGLHIWGTADEGPGTRRIENGLSVERYTTGRYITVTGRVFQPGNLLPL
;
A
#
# COMPACT_ATOMS: atom_id res chain seq x y z
N MET A 1 0.55 -27.36 -23.59
CA MET A 1 1.27 -27.36 -22.30
C MET A 1 1.83 -25.96 -22.11
N GLY A 2 1.04 -25.06 -21.52
CA GLY A 2 1.39 -23.64 -21.38
C GLY A 2 2.06 -23.41 -20.04
N TYR A 3 3.25 -22.82 -20.05
CA TYR A 3 3.92 -22.40 -18.83
C TYR A 3 3.20 -21.16 -18.30
N ALA A 4 2.51 -21.30 -17.16
CA ALA A 4 2.13 -20.16 -16.36
C ALA A 4 3.40 -19.58 -15.76
N VAL A 5 3.79 -18.38 -16.19
CA VAL A 5 4.79 -17.58 -15.49
C VAL A 5 4.15 -17.09 -14.19
N ASN A 6 4.23 -17.89 -13.12
CA ASN A 6 3.97 -17.43 -11.76
C ASN A 6 5.12 -16.52 -11.33
N GLY A 7 5.19 -15.32 -11.92
CA GLY A 7 6.19 -14.31 -11.62
C GLY A 7 5.86 -13.55 -10.34
N HIS A 8 5.81 -14.25 -9.20
CA HIS A 8 5.82 -13.57 -7.89
C HIS A 8 7.25 -13.13 -7.60
N HIS A 9 7.69 -12.05 -8.24
CA HIS A 9 8.96 -11.43 -7.90
C HIS A 9 8.75 -10.67 -6.59
N ASN A 10 9.29 -11.21 -5.49
CA ASN A 10 9.32 -10.54 -4.18
C ASN A 10 10.31 -9.37 -4.23
N ILE A 11 9.96 -8.30 -4.95
CA ILE A 11 10.76 -7.08 -5.04
C ILE A 11 10.49 -6.28 -3.77
N GLY A 12 11.53 -6.01 -3.00
CA GLY A 12 11.47 -5.06 -1.88
C GLY A 12 11.98 -3.70 -2.32
N PHE A 13 11.29 -2.63 -1.95
CA PHE A 13 11.75 -1.26 -2.09
C PHE A 13 12.08 -0.70 -0.70
N VAL A 14 13.32 -0.30 -0.49
CA VAL A 14 13.75 0.34 0.77
C VAL A 14 13.28 1.79 0.76
N LEU A 15 12.51 2.19 1.77
CA LEU A 15 12.00 3.55 1.90
C LEU A 15 13.09 4.53 2.36
N GLY A 16 13.01 5.73 1.82
CA GLY A 16 13.96 6.83 1.95
C GLY A 16 13.86 7.75 0.72
N ASP A 17 14.69 8.78 0.64
CA ASP A 17 14.80 9.66 -0.55
C ASP A 17 13.46 10.30 -0.97
N GLY A 18 12.59 10.58 0.01
CA GLY A 18 11.28 11.19 -0.19
C GLY A 18 10.17 10.23 -0.62
N PHE A 19 10.44 8.93 -0.77
CA PHE A 19 9.40 7.92 -1.02
C PHE A 19 8.72 7.47 0.27
N ALA A 20 7.41 7.25 0.18
CA ALA A 20 6.58 6.90 1.30
C ALA A 20 5.50 5.90 0.92
N CYS A 21 5.07 5.11 1.91
CA CYS A 21 4.00 4.15 1.77
C CYS A 21 3.08 4.19 3.01
N ILE A 22 1.77 4.18 2.77
CA ILE A 22 0.78 3.82 3.79
C ILE A 22 0.38 2.36 3.54
N ASP A 23 0.51 1.52 4.56
CA ASP A 23 0.11 0.13 4.57
C ASP A 23 -1.20 -0.04 5.35
N LEU A 24 -2.19 -0.67 4.70
CA LEU A 24 -3.50 -0.94 5.24
C LEU A 24 -3.70 -2.44 5.40
N ASP A 25 -3.59 -2.95 6.63
CA ASP A 25 -3.73 -4.38 6.92
C ASP A 25 -5.20 -4.83 6.86
N HIS A 26 -5.43 -6.02 6.29
CA HIS A 26 -6.72 -6.73 6.32
C HIS A 26 -7.91 -5.84 5.92
N CYS A 27 -7.68 -4.94 4.96
CA CYS A 27 -8.64 -3.93 4.54
C CYS A 27 -9.54 -4.38 3.38
N LEU A 28 -9.21 -5.51 2.74
CA LEU A 28 -9.99 -6.11 1.66
C LEU A 28 -10.74 -7.36 2.13
N ASP A 29 -12.01 -7.46 1.80
CA ASP A 29 -12.82 -8.67 1.89
C ASP A 29 -13.21 -9.12 0.47
N GLY A 30 -12.72 -10.28 0.04
CA GLY A 30 -12.94 -10.78 -1.32
C GLY A 30 -12.47 -9.82 -2.42
N GLY A 31 -11.42 -9.03 -2.15
CA GLY A 31 -10.89 -8.01 -3.07
C GLY A 31 -11.64 -6.68 -3.07
N ARG A 32 -12.62 -6.49 -2.20
CA ARG A 32 -13.34 -5.22 -2.02
C ARG A 32 -12.93 -4.55 -0.71
N PRO A 33 -12.65 -3.25 -0.70
CA PRO A 33 -12.36 -2.55 0.55
C PRO A 33 -13.55 -2.63 1.50
N ASN A 34 -13.29 -2.87 2.78
CA ASN A 34 -14.29 -2.72 3.83
C ASN A 34 -14.73 -1.24 3.97
N ASP A 35 -15.75 -0.96 4.79
CA ASP A 35 -16.32 0.39 4.89
C ASP A 35 -15.29 1.44 5.36
N ALA A 36 -14.46 1.10 6.35
CA ALA A 36 -13.43 1.99 6.87
C ALA A 36 -12.34 2.27 5.81
N ALA A 37 -11.91 1.24 5.08
CA ALA A 37 -10.96 1.37 3.98
C ALA A 37 -11.54 2.18 2.82
N SER A 38 -12.80 1.93 2.46
CA SER A 38 -13.51 2.69 1.42
C SER A 38 -13.58 4.18 1.74
N GLU A 39 -13.82 4.55 3.00
CA GLU A 39 -13.81 5.95 3.43
C GLU A 39 -12.39 6.53 3.39
N PHE A 40 -11.40 5.81 3.93
CA PHE A 40 -10.01 6.24 3.96
C PHE A 40 -9.45 6.51 2.56
N LEU A 41 -9.74 5.62 1.60
CA LEU A 41 -9.30 5.70 0.21
C LEU A 41 -9.82 6.94 -0.53
N LYS A 42 -10.92 7.56 -0.07
CA LYS A 42 -11.43 8.82 -0.67
C LYS A 42 -10.44 9.98 -0.55
N SER A 43 -9.50 9.91 0.41
CA SER A 43 -8.44 10.91 0.57
C SER A 43 -7.30 10.73 -0.43
N TYR A 44 -7.24 9.60 -1.15
CA TYR A 44 -6.15 9.22 -2.04
C TYR A 44 -6.64 8.86 -3.47
N PRO A 45 -7.51 9.66 -4.11
CA PRO A 45 -8.21 9.27 -5.34
C PRO A 45 -7.32 9.18 -6.59
N LYS A 46 -6.07 9.65 -6.52
CA LYS A 46 -5.12 9.70 -7.64
C LYS A 46 -3.77 9.07 -7.31
N HIS A 47 -3.62 8.51 -6.12
CA HIS A 47 -2.43 7.81 -5.71
C HIS A 47 -2.37 6.44 -6.36
N TYR A 48 -1.15 5.96 -6.60
CA TYR A 48 -0.95 4.56 -6.97
C TYR A 48 -1.20 3.66 -5.75
N ILE A 49 -2.06 2.66 -5.93
CA ILE A 49 -2.42 1.72 -4.87
C ILE A 49 -2.33 0.30 -5.41
N GLU A 50 -1.66 -0.57 -4.67
CA GLU A 50 -1.52 -1.98 -5.02
C GLU A 50 -1.94 -2.89 -3.87
N ILE A 51 -2.33 -4.11 -4.22
CA ILE A 51 -2.67 -5.16 -3.27
C ILE A 51 -1.38 -5.67 -2.62
N SER A 52 -1.31 -5.60 -1.29
CA SER A 52 -0.17 -6.07 -0.50
C SER A 52 0.07 -7.57 -0.71
N PRO A 53 1.24 -8.14 -0.37
CA PRO A 53 1.55 -9.55 -0.63
C PRO A 53 0.52 -10.55 -0.10
N SER A 54 -0.10 -10.28 1.05
CA SER A 54 -1.12 -11.14 1.68
C SER A 54 -2.38 -11.29 0.82
N GLY A 55 -2.67 -10.33 -0.06
CA GLY A 55 -3.86 -10.33 -0.92
C GLY A 55 -5.09 -9.70 -0.27
N ASP A 56 -5.04 -9.41 1.03
CA ASP A 56 -6.13 -8.81 1.81
C ASP A 56 -5.80 -7.40 2.35
N GLY A 57 -4.63 -6.86 2.03
CA GLY A 57 -4.20 -5.50 2.38
C GLY A 57 -3.90 -4.63 1.15
N LEU A 58 -3.62 -3.35 1.39
CA LEU A 58 -3.29 -2.38 0.36
C LEU A 58 -2.05 -1.56 0.74
N HIS A 59 -1.19 -1.30 -0.24
CA HIS A 59 -0.12 -0.31 -0.16
C HIS A 59 -0.53 0.94 -0.96
N ILE A 60 -0.59 2.10 -0.32
CA ILE A 60 -0.80 3.40 -0.96
C ILE A 60 0.56 4.10 -1.04
N TRP A 61 1.03 4.33 -2.27
CA TRP A 61 2.35 4.91 -2.51
C TRP A 61 2.27 6.40 -2.76
N GLY A 62 3.30 7.11 -2.31
CA GLY A 62 3.45 8.54 -2.54
C GLY A 62 4.77 9.10 -2.04
N THR A 63 4.80 10.38 -1.75
CA THR A 63 6.00 11.11 -1.32
C THR A 63 5.79 11.80 0.01
N ALA A 64 6.80 11.83 0.87
CA ALA A 64 6.78 12.60 2.10
C ALA A 64 8.18 12.83 2.65
N ASP A 65 8.33 13.84 3.50
CA ASP A 65 9.55 14.04 4.30
C ASP A 65 9.79 12.83 5.22
N GLU A 66 11.07 12.51 5.41
CA GLU A 66 11.47 11.40 6.29
C GLU A 66 11.09 11.67 7.75
N GLY A 67 10.67 10.62 8.44
CA GLY A 67 10.21 10.70 9.81
C GLY A 67 9.97 9.31 10.42
N PRO A 68 9.69 9.25 11.73
CA PRO A 68 9.38 7.99 12.38
C PRO A 68 8.12 7.37 11.76
N GLY A 69 8.15 6.05 11.57
CA GLY A 69 6.96 5.31 11.17
C GLY A 69 5.85 5.44 12.21
N THR A 70 4.60 5.52 11.75
CA THR A 70 3.44 5.63 12.63
C THR A 70 2.50 4.47 12.39
N ARG A 71 1.88 3.97 13.46
CA ARG A 71 0.78 3.00 13.40
C ARG A 71 -0.38 3.53 14.21
N ARG A 72 -1.58 3.45 13.64
CA ARG A 72 -2.83 3.81 14.33
C ARG A 72 -3.98 2.94 13.88
N ILE A 73 -5.03 2.89 14.69
CA ILE A 73 -6.31 2.29 14.33
C ILE A 73 -7.30 3.43 14.07
N GLU A 74 -7.91 3.45 12.90
CA GLU A 74 -8.90 4.46 12.49
C GLU A 74 -10.20 3.75 12.10
N ASN A 75 -11.25 3.88 12.91
CA ASN A 75 -12.53 3.18 12.70
C ASN A 75 -12.39 1.66 12.50
N GLY A 76 -11.41 1.03 13.17
CA GLY A 76 -11.12 -0.40 13.05
C GLY A 76 -10.13 -0.76 11.94
N LEU A 77 -9.69 0.19 11.12
CA LEU A 77 -8.66 0.00 10.09
C LEU A 77 -7.26 0.17 10.69
N SER A 78 -6.36 -0.81 10.50
CA SER A 78 -4.93 -0.67 10.82
C SER A 78 -4.26 0.17 9.74
N VAL A 79 -3.74 1.33 10.11
CA VAL A 79 -3.07 2.28 9.20
C VAL A 79 -1.64 2.46 9.67
N GLU A 80 -0.68 1.99 8.87
CA GLU A 80 0.75 2.18 9.10
C GLU A 80 1.33 3.10 8.04
N ARG A 81 2.14 4.10 8.43
CA ARG A 81 2.81 5.01 7.50
C ARG A 81 4.30 4.92 7.69
N TYR A 82 5.01 4.78 6.59
CA TYR A 82 6.47 4.64 6.56
C TYR A 82 7.07 5.55 5.49
N THR A 83 8.17 6.22 5.85
CA THR A 83 8.95 7.08 4.93
C THR A 83 10.44 6.72 4.92
N THR A 84 10.92 5.96 5.90
CA THR A 84 12.32 5.51 6.00
C THR A 84 12.42 4.28 6.92
N GLY A 85 13.60 3.63 6.98
CA GLY A 85 13.92 2.57 7.95
C GLY A 85 13.18 1.24 7.79
N ARG A 86 12.40 1.09 6.70
CA ARG A 86 11.66 -0.13 6.34
C ARG A 86 11.80 -0.37 4.84
N TYR A 87 11.68 -1.63 4.43
CA TYR A 87 11.37 -1.95 3.05
C TYR A 87 9.89 -2.35 2.94
N ILE A 88 9.29 -2.07 1.79
CA ILE A 88 7.93 -2.50 1.44
C ILE A 88 8.04 -3.44 0.24
N THR A 89 7.31 -4.55 0.28
CA THR A 89 7.23 -5.45 -0.87
C THR A 89 6.37 -4.79 -1.95
N VAL A 90 6.95 -4.55 -3.12
CA VAL A 90 6.24 -4.04 -4.30
C VAL A 90 5.64 -5.23 -5.04
N THR A 91 4.33 -5.26 -5.18
CA THR A 91 3.64 -6.39 -5.82
C THR A 91 3.30 -6.14 -7.28
N GLY A 92 3.12 -4.88 -7.69
CA GLY A 92 2.61 -4.53 -9.01
C GLY A 92 1.15 -4.97 -9.24
N ARG A 93 0.47 -5.52 -8.23
CA ARG A 93 -0.93 -5.94 -8.31
C ARG A 93 -1.82 -4.73 -8.13
N VAL A 94 -1.97 -3.96 -9.20
CA VAL A 94 -2.68 -2.67 -9.18
C VAL A 94 -4.11 -2.84 -8.67
N PHE A 95 -4.42 -2.14 -7.58
CA PHE A 95 -5.79 -1.94 -7.09
C PHE A 95 -6.39 -0.66 -7.68
N GLN A 96 -5.61 0.42 -7.67
CA GLN A 96 -5.95 1.70 -8.29
C GLN A 96 -4.74 2.24 -9.06
N PRO A 97 -4.85 2.52 -10.38
CA PRO A 97 -3.80 3.21 -11.10
C PRO A 97 -3.68 4.66 -10.62
N GLY A 98 -2.47 5.21 -10.59
CA GLY A 98 -2.26 6.57 -10.11
C GLY A 98 -0.81 7.00 -10.17
N ASN A 99 -0.50 8.07 -9.43
CA ASN A 99 0.83 8.67 -9.36
C ASN A 99 1.38 8.64 -7.94
N LEU A 100 2.68 8.92 -7.81
CA LEU A 100 3.30 9.20 -6.51
C LEU A 100 3.03 10.67 -6.15
N LEU A 101 2.01 10.90 -5.33
CA LEU A 101 1.61 12.23 -4.87
C LEU A 101 1.99 12.40 -3.38
N PRO A 102 2.03 13.64 -2.87
CA PRO A 102 2.27 13.87 -1.44
C PRO A 102 1.31 13.08 -0.52
N LEU A 103 1.85 12.52 0.57
CA LEU A 103 1.13 11.78 1.64
C LEU A 103 1.08 12.55 2.96
#